data_AF-A0AA35WZK7-F1
#
_entry.id   AF-A0AA35WZK7-F1
#
_cell.length_a   1.000
_cell.length_b   1.000
_cell.length_c   1.000
_cell.angle_alpha   90.00
_cell.angle_beta   90.00
_cell.angle_gamma   90.00
#
_symmetry.space_group_name_H-M   'P 1'
#
loop_
_entity.id
_entity.type
_entity.pdbx_description
1 polymer ?
#
loop_
_entity_poly.entity_id
_entity_poly.type
_entity_poly.pdbx_seq_one_letter_code
_entity_poly.pdbx_strand_id
1 'polypeptide(L)'
;MFYVNVNDIDSLRSTRHYVACTSEQILQSKTELYDVFVDQQRLVTHLASLDHLLRITPADKERYDLLNSIRSNDLITSGGRGNVRNDDFGFVAFFRELNSQLLRTMLDAQEREDHLLTVEMVESVGLDPTRDRQFLTELASLLSLNLNVQRPTDMMDIFSCCC
;
A
#
# COMPACT_ATOMS: atom_id res chain seq x y z
N MET A 1 -8.32 -14.10 9.03
CA MET A 1 -9.37 -13.06 9.11
C MET A 1 -10.33 -13.47 10.20
N PHE A 2 -10.57 -12.61 11.19
CA PHE A 2 -11.43 -12.92 12.32
C PHE A 2 -12.81 -12.29 12.12
N TYR A 3 -13.87 -12.99 12.52
CA TYR A 3 -15.23 -12.48 12.47
C TYR A 3 -15.59 -11.85 13.82
N VAL A 4 -16.19 -10.66 13.80
CA VAL A 4 -16.51 -9.89 15.00
C VAL A 4 -17.97 -9.44 14.99
N ASN A 5 -18.56 -9.38 16.18
CA ASN A 5 -19.92 -8.91 16.41
C ASN A 5 -19.96 -7.86 17.55
N VAL A 6 -21.15 -7.33 17.85
CA VAL A 6 -21.35 -6.32 18.91
C VAL A 6 -20.85 -6.76 20.29
N ASN A 7 -20.83 -8.05 20.61
CA ASN A 7 -20.31 -8.51 21.91
C ASN A 7 -18.78 -8.40 22.01
N ASP A 8 -18.08 -8.26 20.89
CA ASP A 8 -16.62 -8.16 20.85
C ASP A 8 -16.12 -6.72 20.97
N ILE A 9 -17.02 -5.73 21.09
CA ILE A 9 -16.67 -4.29 21.08
C ILE A 9 -15.62 -3.94 22.13
N ASP A 10 -15.76 -4.41 23.37
CA ASP A 10 -14.82 -4.07 24.44
C ASP A 10 -13.44 -4.69 24.19
N SER A 11 -13.41 -5.91 23.66
CA SER A 11 -12.17 -6.57 23.23
C SER A 11 -11.50 -5.80 22.09
N LEU A 12 -12.27 -5.35 21.09
CA LEU A 12 -11.77 -4.56 19.96
C LEU A 12 -11.16 -3.24 20.41
N ARG A 13 -11.80 -2.51 21.33
CA ARG A 13 -11.26 -1.25 21.89
C ARG A 13 -9.89 -1.41 22.55
N SER A 14 -9.67 -2.56 23.20
CA SER A 14 -8.39 -2.85 23.87
C SER A 14 -7.33 -3.43 22.95
N THR A 15 -7.71 -3.86 21.75
CA THR A 15 -6.81 -4.52 20.80
C THR A 15 -6.02 -3.48 20.02
N ARG A 16 -4.69 -3.57 20.09
CA ARG A 16 -3.81 -2.56 19.48
C ARG A 16 -3.88 -2.49 17.95
N HIS A 17 -3.95 -3.64 17.27
CA HIS A 17 -4.09 -3.71 15.82
C HIS A 17 -4.90 -4.95 15.46
N TYR A 18 -5.82 -4.83 14.51
CA TYR A 18 -6.62 -5.97 14.04
C TYR A 18 -7.10 -5.79 12.61
N VAL A 19 -7.45 -6.92 11.98
CA VAL A 19 -8.21 -6.96 10.73
C VAL A 19 -9.37 -7.93 10.94
N ALA A 20 -10.58 -7.42 10.84
CA ALA A 20 -11.79 -8.16 11.16
C ALA A 20 -12.88 -7.95 10.11
N CYS A 21 -13.77 -8.94 10.00
CA CYS A 21 -14.99 -8.88 9.20
C CYS A 21 -16.21 -8.91 10.11
N THR A 22 -17.28 -8.27 9.67
CA THR A 22 -18.57 -8.32 10.35
C THR A 22 -19.71 -8.26 9.33
N SER A 23 -20.83 -8.93 9.62
CA SER A 23 -22.10 -8.72 8.91
C SER A 23 -22.96 -7.63 9.54
N GLU A 24 -22.57 -7.10 10.69
CA GLU A 24 -23.41 -6.21 11.48
C GLU A 24 -23.17 -4.77 11.10
N GLN A 25 -24.12 -4.18 10.36
CA GLN A 25 -24.04 -2.78 9.90
C GLN A 25 -23.90 -1.79 11.05
N ILE A 26 -24.36 -2.13 12.27
CA ILE A 26 -24.23 -1.24 13.44
C ILE A 26 -22.77 -0.90 13.75
N LEU A 27 -21.82 -1.80 13.47
CA LEU A 27 -20.40 -1.56 13.70
C LEU A 27 -19.85 -0.48 12.77
N GLN A 28 -20.44 -0.24 11.60
CA GLN A 28 -20.10 0.88 10.71
C GLN A 28 -20.37 2.25 11.35
N SER A 29 -21.26 2.35 12.34
CA SER A 29 -21.50 3.60 13.07
C SER A 29 -20.50 3.85 14.21
N LYS A 30 -19.68 2.85 14.56
CA LYS A 30 -18.75 2.88 15.69
C LYS A 30 -17.35 3.25 15.22
N THR A 31 -17.20 4.48 14.75
CA THR A 31 -15.96 5.00 14.15
C THR A 31 -14.76 4.90 15.10
N GLU A 32 -15.00 4.85 16.40
CA GLU A 32 -13.94 4.70 17.40
C GLU A 32 -13.33 3.29 17.48
N LEU A 33 -13.87 2.31 16.76
CA LEU A 33 -13.34 0.95 16.75
C LEU A 33 -12.29 0.76 15.65
N TYR A 34 -12.42 1.42 14.50
CA TYR A 34 -11.59 1.17 13.33
C TYR A 34 -11.09 2.45 12.69
N ASP A 35 -9.91 2.41 12.10
CA ASP A 35 -9.37 3.53 11.31
C ASP A 35 -9.93 3.54 9.88
N VAL A 36 -10.12 2.36 9.30
CA VAL A 36 -10.62 2.14 7.94
C VAL A 36 -11.69 1.06 7.94
N PHE A 37 -12.82 1.35 7.30
CA PHE A 37 -13.91 0.40 7.05
C PHE A 37 -13.99 0.09 5.57
N VAL A 38 -14.21 -1.18 5.24
CA VAL A 38 -14.40 -1.62 3.85
C VAL A 38 -15.86 -2.01 3.66
N ASP A 39 -16.59 -1.22 2.89
CA ASP A 39 -18.01 -1.46 2.57
C ASP A 39 -18.18 -1.64 1.05
N GLN A 40 -18.57 -2.84 0.61
CA GLN A 40 -18.83 -3.12 -0.81
C GLN A 40 -17.71 -2.61 -1.73
N GLN A 41 -16.46 -2.97 -1.42
CA GLN A 41 -15.25 -2.53 -2.12
C GLN A 41 -14.91 -1.04 -2.01
N ARG A 42 -15.68 -0.26 -1.25
CA ARG A 42 -15.37 1.13 -0.94
C ARG A 42 -14.62 1.21 0.38
N LEU A 43 -13.51 1.93 0.35
CA LEU A 43 -12.74 2.27 1.54
C LEU A 43 -13.34 3.53 2.15
N VAL A 44 -13.70 3.46 3.43
CA VAL A 44 -14.25 4.57 4.20
C VAL A 44 -13.35 4.81 5.40
N THR A 45 -12.90 6.03 5.59
CA THR A 45 -12.22 6.46 6.81
C THR A 45 -12.86 7.72 7.35
N HIS A 46 -12.77 7.89 8.66
CA HIS A 46 -13.16 9.12 9.34
C HIS A 46 -11.91 9.95 9.73
N LEU A 47 -10.71 9.42 9.47
CA LEU A 47 -9.43 10.06 9.78
C LEU A 47 -8.91 10.80 8.55
N ALA A 48 -8.86 12.13 8.62
CA ALA A 48 -8.36 12.98 7.53
C ALA A 48 -6.91 12.65 7.14
N SER A 49 -6.10 12.18 8.10
CA SER A 49 -4.73 11.73 7.85
C SER A 49 -4.65 10.49 6.96
N LEU A 50 -5.68 9.65 6.89
CA LEU A 50 -5.68 8.44 6.07
C LEU A 50 -6.34 8.65 4.70
N ASP A 51 -7.13 9.72 4.52
CA ASP A 51 -7.88 9.96 3.29
C ASP A 51 -6.99 9.92 2.03
N HIS A 52 -5.78 10.50 2.11
CA HIS A 52 -4.86 10.52 0.99
C HIS A 52 -4.33 9.13 0.59
N LEU A 53 -4.18 8.21 1.56
CA LEU A 53 -3.71 6.84 1.32
C LEU A 53 -4.78 5.94 0.69
N LEU A 54 -6.06 6.31 0.82
CA LEU A 54 -7.17 5.52 0.26
C LEU A 54 -7.51 5.91 -1.18
N ARG A 55 -6.85 6.92 -1.74
CA ARG A 55 -7.11 7.40 -3.10
C ARG A 55 -6.28 6.62 -4.11
N ILE A 56 -6.98 5.90 -4.99
CA ILE A 56 -6.38 5.16 -6.10
C ILE A 56 -5.50 6.10 -6.97
N THR A 57 -4.24 5.74 -7.12
CA THR A 57 -3.23 6.39 -7.96
C THR A 57 -3.15 5.70 -9.35
N PRO A 58 -2.50 6.33 -10.34
CA PRO A 58 -2.15 5.64 -11.59
C PRO A 58 -1.26 4.41 -11.35
N ALA A 59 -0.29 4.51 -10.44
CA ALA A 59 0.60 3.41 -10.07
C ALA A 59 -0.17 2.21 -9.47
N ASP A 60 -1.24 2.45 -8.70
CA ASP A 60 -2.12 1.38 -8.22
C ASP A 60 -2.78 0.61 -9.36
N LYS A 61 -3.23 1.32 -10.39
CA LYS A 61 -3.87 0.70 -11.56
C LYS A 61 -2.86 -0.12 -12.34
N GLU A 62 -1.65 0.39 -12.55
CA GLU A 62 -0.58 -0.33 -13.22
C GLU A 62 -0.21 -1.62 -12.48
N ARG A 63 -0.07 -1.57 -11.14
CA ARG A 63 0.17 -2.76 -10.32
C ARG A 63 -0.98 -3.75 -10.38
N TYR A 64 -2.22 -3.27 -10.38
CA TYR A 64 -3.41 -4.11 -10.51
C TYR A 64 -3.48 -4.79 -11.89
N ASP A 65 -3.17 -4.06 -12.96
CA ASP A 65 -3.14 -4.60 -14.33
C ASP A 65 -2.02 -5.63 -14.47
N LEU A 66 -0.84 -5.37 -13.89
CA LEU A 66 0.26 -6.33 -13.83
C LEU A 66 -0.17 -7.63 -13.13
N LEU A 67 -0.78 -7.53 -11.94
CA LEU A 67 -1.30 -8.68 -11.22
C LEU A 67 -2.30 -9.50 -12.07
N ASN A 68 -3.22 -8.82 -12.75
CA ASN A 68 -4.18 -9.47 -13.65
C ASN A 68 -3.52 -10.14 -14.84
N SER A 69 -2.45 -9.54 -15.40
CA SER A 69 -1.70 -10.14 -16.50
C SER A 69 -0.98 -11.43 -16.08
N ILE A 70 -0.36 -11.44 -14.89
CA ILE A 70 0.30 -12.62 -14.32
C ILE A 70 -0.74 -13.74 -14.15
N ARG A 71 -1.89 -13.41 -13.53
CA ARG A 71 -2.98 -14.37 -13.34
C ARG A 71 -3.50 -14.93 -14.67
N SER A 72 -3.63 -14.09 -15.68
CA SER A 72 -4.11 -14.51 -17.00
C SER A 72 -3.10 -15.44 -17.69
N ASN A 73 -1.80 -15.17 -17.57
CA ASN A 73 -0.75 -16.03 -18.10
C ASN A 73 -0.70 -17.39 -17.39
N ASP A 74 -0.79 -17.41 -16.07
CA ASP A 74 -0.82 -18.66 -15.29
C ASP A 74 -1.99 -19.57 -15.70
N LEU A 75 -3.17 -18.99 -15.98
CA LEU A 75 -4.33 -19.73 -16.49
C LEU A 75 -4.08 -20.36 -17.86
N ILE A 76 -3.38 -19.64 -18.75
CA ILE A 76 -3.04 -20.12 -20.10
C ILE A 76 -2.01 -21.26 -20.00
N THR A 77 -0.94 -21.07 -19.23
CA THR A 77 0.13 -22.06 -19.06
C THR A 77 -0.36 -23.32 -18.33
N SER A 78 -1.33 -23.18 -17.44
CA SER A 78 -1.95 -24.30 -16.71
C SER A 78 -3.05 -25.03 -17.52
N GLY A 79 -3.24 -24.70 -18.81
CA GLY A 79 -4.21 -25.35 -19.67
C GLY A 79 -5.67 -25.18 -19.23
N GLY A 80 -6.01 -24.03 -18.64
CA GLY A 80 -7.38 -23.70 -18.22
C GLY A 80 -7.87 -24.42 -16.96
N ARG A 81 -7.04 -25.25 -16.31
CA ARG A 81 -7.34 -25.82 -15.00
C ARG A 81 -6.91 -24.83 -13.90
N GLY A 82 -7.50 -23.65 -13.91
CA GLY A 82 -7.31 -22.64 -12.88
C GLY A 82 -7.78 -23.19 -11.54
N ASN A 83 -6.85 -23.64 -10.71
CA ASN A 83 -7.18 -24.09 -9.37
C ASN A 83 -7.30 -22.83 -8.52
N VAL A 84 -8.51 -22.46 -8.10
CA VAL A 84 -8.79 -21.29 -7.23
C VAL A 84 -7.88 -21.25 -5.99
N ARG A 85 -7.34 -22.41 -5.58
CA ARG A 85 -6.35 -22.56 -4.50
C ARG A 85 -4.93 -22.03 -4.81
N ASN A 86 -4.55 -21.85 -6.07
CA ASN A 86 -3.23 -21.31 -6.46
C ASN A 86 -3.20 -19.78 -6.47
N ASP A 87 -4.36 -19.12 -6.61
CA ASP A 87 -4.46 -17.67 -6.65
C ASP A 87 -3.92 -17.05 -5.35
N ASP A 88 -4.21 -17.66 -4.19
CA ASP A 88 -3.69 -17.22 -2.89
C ASP A 88 -2.16 -17.23 -2.84
N PHE A 89 -1.51 -18.26 -3.39
CA PHE A 89 -0.05 -18.32 -3.46
C PHE A 89 0.51 -17.29 -4.44
N GLY A 90 -0.19 -17.05 -5.56
CA GLY A 90 0.15 -16.01 -6.53
C GLY A 90 0.08 -14.60 -5.92
N PHE A 91 -0.98 -14.29 -5.18
CA PHE A 91 -1.11 -13.02 -4.47
C PHE A 91 -0.01 -12.86 -3.42
N VAL A 92 0.22 -13.88 -2.60
CA VAL A 92 1.28 -13.83 -1.57
C VAL A 92 2.65 -13.62 -2.21
N ALA A 93 2.95 -14.29 -3.31
CA ALA A 93 4.21 -14.12 -4.03
C ALA A 93 4.34 -12.70 -4.62
N PHE A 94 3.27 -12.20 -5.26
CA PHE A 94 3.24 -10.86 -5.84
C PHE A 94 3.47 -9.76 -4.79
N PHE A 95 2.70 -9.78 -3.69
CA PHE A 95 2.86 -8.78 -2.63
C PHE A 95 4.19 -8.92 -1.88
N ARG A 96 4.72 -10.15 -1.75
CA ARG A 96 6.07 -10.36 -1.20
C ARG A 96 7.13 -9.73 -2.08
N GLU A 97 7.03 -9.89 -3.40
CA GLU A 97 7.98 -9.30 -4.34
C GLU A 97 7.92 -7.78 -4.29
N LEU A 98 6.71 -7.18 -4.33
CA LEU A 98 6.55 -5.73 -4.16
C LEU A 98 7.19 -5.21 -2.87
N ASN A 99 6.94 -5.88 -1.75
CA ASN A 99 7.54 -5.49 -0.46
C ASN A 99 9.07 -5.65 -0.48
N SER A 100 9.58 -6.71 -1.10
CA SER A 100 11.01 -6.97 -1.17
C SER A 100 11.73 -5.94 -2.05
N GLN A 101 11.13 -5.56 -3.17
CA GLN A 101 11.64 -4.51 -4.05
C GLN A 101 11.63 -3.15 -3.36
N LEU A 102 10.53 -2.77 -2.72
CA LEU A 102 10.42 -1.52 -1.97
C LEU A 102 11.50 -1.43 -0.88
N LEU A 103 11.60 -2.46 -0.04
CA LEU A 103 12.57 -2.47 1.06
C LEU A 103 14.01 -2.47 0.55
N ARG A 104 14.32 -3.23 -0.51
CA ARG A 104 15.65 -3.23 -1.13
C ARG A 104 16.00 -1.84 -1.65
N THR A 105 15.12 -1.21 -2.41
CA THR A 105 15.36 0.15 -2.95
C THR A 105 15.56 1.18 -1.84
N MET A 106 14.80 1.09 -0.74
CA MET A 106 15.01 1.99 0.41
C MET A 106 16.35 1.75 1.11
N LEU A 107 16.76 0.50 1.28
CA LEU A 107 18.06 0.16 1.87
C LEU A 107 19.22 0.61 0.97
N ASP A 108 19.12 0.35 -0.34
CA ASP A 108 20.09 0.81 -1.34
C ASP A 108 20.19 2.34 -1.32
N ALA A 109 19.06 3.05 -1.20
CA ALA A 109 19.03 4.50 -1.09
C ALA A 109 19.72 5.02 0.19
N GLN A 110 19.67 4.25 1.28
CA GLN A 110 20.29 4.62 2.55
C GLN A 110 21.82 4.48 2.50
N GLU A 111 22.33 3.51 1.74
CA GLU A 111 23.78 3.30 1.61
C GLU A 111 24.45 4.35 0.71
N ARG A 112 23.68 5.13 -0.04
CA ARG A 112 24.19 6.23 -0.86
C ARG A 112 24.57 7.43 -0.01
N GLU A 113 25.54 8.21 -0.49
CA GLU A 113 26.01 9.43 0.20
C GLU A 113 24.89 10.47 0.40
N ASP A 114 23.97 10.57 -0.57
CA ASP A 114 22.86 11.53 -0.57
C ASP A 114 21.67 11.12 0.32
N HIS A 115 21.60 9.85 0.73
CA HIS A 115 20.50 9.27 1.52
C HIS A 115 19.11 9.64 0.95
N LEU A 116 19.02 9.73 -0.37
CA LEU A 116 17.88 10.29 -1.09
C LEU A 116 17.14 9.19 -1.84
N LEU A 117 15.85 9.03 -1.54
CA LEU A 117 14.95 8.21 -2.33
C LEU A 117 14.43 9.07 -3.49
N THR A 118 14.96 8.85 -4.69
CA THR A 118 14.66 9.65 -5.88
C THR A 118 13.29 9.31 -6.48
N VAL A 119 12.75 10.22 -7.30
CA VAL A 119 11.49 10.00 -8.04
C VAL A 119 11.56 8.70 -8.86
N GLU A 120 12.66 8.50 -9.58
CA GLU A 120 12.89 7.30 -10.40
C GLU A 120 12.88 6.01 -9.57
N MET A 121 13.48 6.05 -8.37
CA MET A 121 13.47 4.90 -7.46
C MET A 121 12.06 4.57 -6.98
N VAL A 122 11.25 5.58 -6.66
CA VAL A 122 9.86 5.39 -6.22
C VAL A 122 8.99 4.82 -7.33
N GLU A 123 9.13 5.35 -8.55
CA GLU A 123 8.41 4.83 -9.72
C GLU A 123 8.86 3.39 -10.05
N SER A 124 10.15 3.07 -9.89
CA SER A 124 10.68 1.72 -10.17
C SER A 124 10.10 0.62 -9.27
N VAL A 125 9.63 0.97 -8.07
CA VAL A 125 8.96 0.04 -7.15
C VAL A 125 7.43 0.09 -7.26
N GLY A 126 6.91 0.79 -8.28
CA GLY A 126 5.49 0.86 -8.59
C GLY A 126 4.68 1.74 -7.64
N LEU A 127 5.28 2.81 -7.10
CA LEU A 127 4.61 3.79 -6.24
C LEU A 127 4.53 5.16 -6.92
N ASP A 128 3.58 5.99 -6.48
CA ASP A 128 3.41 7.37 -6.94
C ASP A 128 4.34 8.31 -6.13
N PRO A 129 5.31 8.99 -6.78
CA PRO A 129 6.30 9.83 -6.10
C PRO A 129 5.70 11.05 -5.40
N THR A 130 4.49 11.46 -5.76
CA THR A 130 3.80 12.59 -5.14
C THR A 130 2.88 12.13 -4.02
N ARG A 131 2.04 11.14 -4.30
CA ARG A 131 0.93 10.72 -3.42
C ARG A 131 1.38 9.76 -2.34
N ASP A 132 2.34 8.89 -2.64
CA ASP A 132 2.85 7.89 -1.69
C ASP A 132 4.03 8.42 -0.87
N ARG A 133 4.41 9.69 -1.06
CA ARG A 133 5.51 10.33 -0.33
C ARG A 133 5.33 10.26 1.18
N GLN A 134 4.12 10.51 1.68
CA GLN A 134 3.85 10.46 3.11
C GLN A 134 4.00 9.03 3.65
N PHE A 135 3.43 8.04 2.95
CA PHE A 135 3.62 6.63 3.26
C PHE A 135 5.11 6.25 3.33
N LEU A 136 5.91 6.65 2.34
CA LEU A 136 7.36 6.38 2.30
C LEU A 136 8.11 7.06 3.45
N THR A 137 7.73 8.29 3.80
CA THR A 137 8.33 9.05 4.92
C THR A 137 8.04 8.37 6.27
N GLU A 138 6.79 7.94 6.47
CA GLU A 138 6.36 7.23 7.68
C GLU A 138 7.02 5.84 7.76
N LEU A 139 7.13 5.13 6.63
CA LEU A 139 7.80 3.84 6.56
C LEU A 139 9.29 3.95 6.88
N ALA A 140 9.99 4.94 6.32
CA ALA A 140 11.39 5.21 6.64
C ALA A 140 11.56 5.51 8.14
N SER A 141 10.67 6.33 8.71
CA SER A 141 10.67 6.65 10.14
C SER A 141 10.43 5.40 11.00
N LEU A 142 9.49 4.55 10.62
CA LEU A 142 9.17 3.29 11.31
C LEU A 142 10.36 2.32 11.30
N LEU A 143 11.06 2.23 10.16
CA LEU A 143 12.23 1.38 9.98
C LEU A 143 13.53 2.02 10.53
N SER A 144 13.45 3.22 11.10
CA SER A 144 14.61 3.98 11.58
C SER A 144 15.67 4.23 10.49
N LEU A 145 15.21 4.39 9.24
CA LEU A 145 16.07 4.72 8.10
C LEU A 145 16.24 6.23 8.01
N ASN A 146 17.47 6.69 7.86
CA ASN A 146 17.77 8.11 7.65
C ASN A 146 17.66 8.42 6.16
N LEU A 147 16.44 8.54 5.65
CA LEU A 147 16.14 8.77 4.24
C LEU A 147 15.34 10.06 4.05
N ASN A 148 15.67 10.80 3.00
CA ASN A 148 14.82 11.88 2.52
C ASN A 148 14.11 11.43 1.24
N VAL A 149 12.81 11.67 1.14
CA VAL A 149 12.03 11.34 -0.07
C VAL A 149 11.96 12.59 -0.94
N GLN A 150 12.56 12.52 -2.13
CA GLN A 150 12.63 13.64 -3.07
C GLN A 150 11.23 14.15 -3.42
N ARG A 151 11.07 15.48 -3.51
CA ARG A 151 9.80 16.06 -3.99
C ARG A 151 9.86 16.16 -5.52
N PRO A 152 8.78 15.81 -6.24
CA PRO A 152 8.73 15.97 -7.70
C PRO A 152 9.03 17.39 -8.18
N THR A 153 8.68 18.40 -7.37
CA THR A 153 8.93 19.82 -7.65
C THR A 153 10.41 20.20 -7.62
N ASP A 154 11.26 19.45 -6.92
CA ASP A 154 12.72 19.71 -6.88
C ASP A 154 13.35 19.55 -8.27
N MET A 155 12.67 18.89 -9.22
CA MET A 155 13.09 18.75 -10.61
C MET A 155 12.81 20.02 -11.46
N MET A 156 11.81 20.82 -11.10
CA MET A 156 11.48 22.06 -11.84
C MET A 156 12.43 23.22 -11.52
N ASP A 157 13.04 23.23 -10.34
CA ASP A 157 13.99 24.29 -9.96
C ASP A 157 15.33 24.20 -10.71
N ILE A 158 15.66 23.05 -11.29
CA ILE A 158 16.87 22.88 -12.12
C ILE A 158 16.71 23.54 -13.49
N PHE A 159 15.49 23.63 -14.03
CA PHE A 159 15.22 24.26 -15.33
C PHE A 159 14.94 25.77 -15.26
N SER A 160 14.81 26.33 -14.05
CA SER A 160 14.51 27.74 -13.80
C SER A 160 15.75 28.66 -13.79
N CYS A 161 16.96 28.11 -13.64
CA CYS A 161 18.20 28.89 -13.54
C CYS A 161 18.92 29.17 -14.88
N CYS A 162 18.30 28.87 -16.02
CA CYS A 162 18.83 29.15 -17.35
C CYS A 162 17.89 30.05 -18.17
N CYS A 163 17.61 31.25 -17.68
CA CYS A 163 17.07 32.37 -18.48
C CYS A 163 17.57 33.71 -17.94
#